data_AF-A0A3M2Z6U0-F1
#
_entry.id   AF-A0A3M2Z6U0-F1
#
_cell.length_a   1.000
_cell.length_b   1.000
_cell.length_c   1.000
_cell.angle_alpha   90.00
_cell.angle_beta   90.00
_cell.angle_gamma   90.00
#
_symmetry.space_group_name_H-M   'P 1'
#
loop_
_entity.id
_entity.type
_entity.pdbx_description
1 polymer ?
#
loop_
_entity_poly.entity_id
_entity_poly.type
_entity_poly.pdbx_seq_one_letter_code
_entity_poly.pdbx_strand_id
1 'polypeptide(L)'
;MASDIAEFDKWQFQFDDFLKSGDLNPGFTIYKRYLDRIKARLDFALAELSKGVDKLDFNTKETLLVDRKDAAWPKDTAELDELWRKRIKDEVLRLKIA
;
A
#
# COMPACT_ATOMS: atom_id res chain seq x y z
N MET A 1 -2.02 -5.60 3.06
CA MET A 1 -1.13 -6.76 2.84
C MET A 1 -1.98 -7.97 2.53
N ALA A 2 -1.40 -9.04 1.98
CA ALA A 2 -2.14 -10.25 1.65
C ALA A 2 -2.92 -10.82 2.85
N SER A 3 -2.33 -10.75 4.05
CA SER A 3 -2.99 -11.17 5.30
C SER A 3 -4.24 -10.36 5.66
N ASP A 4 -4.26 -9.05 5.34
CA ASP A 4 -5.44 -8.22 5.58
C ASP A 4 -6.59 -8.67 4.68
N ILE A 5 -6.29 -8.98 3.41
CA ILE A 5 -7.29 -9.44 2.46
C ILE A 5 -7.84 -10.81 2.88
N ALA A 6 -6.96 -11.75 3.25
CA ALA A 6 -7.35 -13.07 3.73
C ALA A 6 -8.25 -13.01 4.98
N GLU A 7 -8.05 -12.03 5.86
CA GLU A 7 -8.90 -11.80 7.03
C GLU A 7 -10.34 -11.41 6.64
N PHE A 8 -10.51 -10.74 5.49
CA PHE A 8 -11.78 -10.25 4.99
C PHE A 8 -12.53 -11.26 4.11
N ASP A 9 -11.86 -12.32 3.64
CA ASP A 9 -12.48 -13.37 2.81
C ASP A 9 -13.70 -14.02 3.46
N LYS A 10 -13.77 -14.02 4.80
CA LYS A 10 -14.95 -14.49 5.55
C LYS A 10 -16.25 -13.74 5.21
N TRP A 11 -16.15 -12.51 4.70
CA TRP A 11 -17.28 -11.64 4.36
C TRP A 11 -17.59 -11.58 2.86
N GLN A 12 -16.80 -12.27 2.02
CA GLN A 12 -16.82 -12.09 0.56
C GLN A 12 -18.21 -12.26 -0.09
N PHE A 13 -19.06 -13.12 0.49
CA PHE A 13 -20.41 -13.42 -0.01
C PHE A 13 -21.53 -12.95 0.92
N GLN A 14 -21.25 -12.06 1.87
CA GLN A 14 -22.22 -11.67 2.91
C GLN A 14 -22.64 -10.20 2.84
N PHE A 15 -22.07 -9.41 1.92
CA PHE A 15 -22.32 -7.97 1.86
C PHE A 15 -23.75 -7.59 1.52
N ASP A 16 -24.48 -8.41 0.78
CA ASP A 16 -25.90 -8.19 0.50
C ASP A 16 -26.76 -8.43 1.75
N ASP A 17 -26.42 -9.42 2.57
CA ASP A 17 -27.09 -9.68 3.85
C ASP A 17 -26.78 -8.62 4.92
N PHE A 18 -25.52 -8.15 4.98
CA PHE A 18 -25.12 -7.02 5.81
C PHE A 18 -25.90 -5.75 5.43
N LEU A 19 -26.04 -5.49 4.13
CA LEU A 19 -26.81 -4.34 3.65
C LEU A 19 -28.30 -4.43 4.01
N LYS A 20 -28.93 -5.61 3.85
CA LYS A 20 -30.35 -5.82 4.22
C LYS A 20 -30.60 -5.66 5.73
N SER A 21 -29.67 -6.15 6.55
CA SER A 21 -29.77 -6.10 8.01
C SER A 21 -29.34 -4.76 8.61
N GLY A 22 -28.72 -3.88 7.82
CA GLY A 22 -28.15 -2.62 8.29
C GLY A 22 -26.86 -2.78 9.10
N ASP A 23 -26.22 -3.96 9.05
CA ASP A 23 -24.93 -4.19 9.70
C ASP A 23 -23.79 -3.62 8.85
N LEU A 24 -23.23 -2.49 9.29
CA LEU A 24 -22.13 -1.83 8.59
C LEU A 24 -20.74 -2.23 9.13
N ASN A 25 -20.67 -3.06 10.18
CA ASN A 25 -19.42 -3.37 10.88
C ASN A 25 -18.32 -3.96 9.96
N PRO A 26 -18.62 -4.87 9.02
CA PRO A 26 -17.63 -5.41 8.08
C PRO A 26 -16.98 -4.30 7.24
N GLY A 27 -17.78 -3.39 6.69
CA GLY A 27 -17.29 -2.25 5.90
C GLY A 27 -16.42 -1.32 6.73
N PHE A 28 -16.85 -0.96 7.95
CA PHE A 28 -16.04 -0.13 8.86
C PHE A 28 -14.72 -0.80 9.25
N THR A 29 -14.71 -2.13 9.42
CA THR A 29 -13.50 -2.86 9.79
C THR A 29 -12.47 -2.83 8.66
N ILE A 30 -12.91 -3.07 7.41
CA ILE A 30 -12.05 -2.96 6.22
C ILE A 30 -11.50 -1.53 6.09
N TYR A 31 -12.36 -0.52 6.24
CA TYR A 31 -11.96 0.86 6.11
C TYR A 31 -10.97 1.29 7.20
N LYS A 32 -11.18 0.84 8.44
CA LYS A 32 -10.22 1.08 9.53
C LYS A 32 -8.86 0.46 9.25
N ARG A 33 -8.81 -0.78 8.74
CA ARG A 33 -7.55 -1.41 8.32
C ARG A 33 -6.87 -0.61 7.21
N TYR A 34 -7.62 -0.09 6.26
CA TYR A 34 -7.09 0.81 5.24
C TYR A 34 -6.46 2.06 5.86
N LEU A 35 -7.14 2.72 6.81
CA LEU A 35 -6.61 3.89 7.52
C LEU A 35 -5.29 3.57 8.26
N ASP A 36 -5.21 2.43 8.92
CA ASP A 36 -3.98 1.98 9.59
C ASP A 36 -2.85 1.78 8.57
N ARG A 37 -3.14 1.17 7.42
CA ARG A 37 -2.15 0.92 6.36
C ARG A 37 -1.68 2.21 5.70
N ILE A 38 -2.58 3.13 5.35
CA ILE A 38 -2.18 4.38 4.70
C ILE A 38 -1.38 5.27 5.66
N LYS A 39 -1.72 5.30 6.94
CA LYS A 39 -0.92 5.98 7.97
C LYS A 39 0.49 5.40 8.04
N ALA A 40 0.62 4.08 8.16
CA ALA A 40 1.92 3.41 8.19
C ALA A 40 2.75 3.67 6.91
N ARG A 41 2.10 3.84 5.75
CA ARG A 41 2.78 4.17 4.50
C ARG A 41 3.23 5.62 4.43
N LEU A 42 2.43 6.55 4.95
CA LEU A 42 2.83 7.95 5.09
C LEU A 42 4.03 8.08 6.02
N ASP A 43 3.98 7.44 7.19
CA ASP A 43 5.07 7.45 8.16
C ASP A 43 6.36 6.86 7.57
N PHE A 44 6.26 5.75 6.82
CA PHE A 44 7.39 5.17 6.08
C PHE A 44 7.96 6.13 5.04
N ALA A 45 7.11 6.76 4.23
CA ALA A 45 7.55 7.68 3.19
C ALA A 45 8.27 8.91 3.77
N LEU A 46 7.74 9.48 4.85
CA LEU A 46 8.37 10.59 5.56
C LEU A 46 9.73 10.18 6.15
N ALA A 47 9.82 8.99 6.74
CA ALA A 47 11.07 8.46 7.27
C ALA A 47 12.11 8.24 6.16
N GLU A 48 11.70 7.72 5.00
CA GLU A 48 12.57 7.50 3.85
C GLU A 48 13.09 8.82 3.28
N LEU A 49 12.21 9.80 3.07
CA LEU A 49 12.59 11.13 2.59
C LEU A 49 13.50 11.88 3.56
N SER A 50 13.30 11.69 4.88
CA SER A 50 14.14 12.29 5.93
C SER A 50 15.58 11.76 5.92
N LYS A 51 15.85 10.62 5.26
CA LYS A 51 17.23 10.14 5.07
C LYS A 51 18.03 11.04 4.13
N GLY A 52 17.36 11.82 3.29
CA GLY A 52 17.95 12.70 2.28
C GLY A 52 17.71 12.19 0.86
N VAL A 53 17.09 13.01 0.03
CA VAL A 53 16.80 12.72 -1.39
C VAL A 53 18.08 12.61 -2.22
N ASP A 54 19.15 13.26 -1.79
CA ASP A 54 20.51 13.17 -2.31
C ASP A 54 21.14 11.78 -2.14
N LYS A 55 20.66 11.00 -1.17
CA LYS A 55 21.16 9.63 -0.90
C LYS A 55 20.49 8.55 -1.73
N LEU A 56 19.47 8.90 -2.52
CA LEU A 56 18.84 7.95 -3.42
C LEU A 56 19.81 7.60 -4.56
N ASP A 57 20.20 6.33 -4.65
CA ASP A 57 21.04 5.85 -5.75
C ASP A 57 20.20 5.68 -7.02
N PHE A 58 20.53 6.41 -8.09
CA PHE A 58 19.90 6.30 -9.41
C PHE A 58 20.74 5.51 -10.44
N ASN A 59 21.90 4.97 -10.03
CA ASN A 59 22.76 4.18 -10.92
C ASN A 59 22.33 2.70 -11.02
N THR A 60 21.59 2.21 -10.01
CA THR A 60 21.03 0.86 -10.03
C THR A 60 19.92 0.72 -11.07
N LYS A 61 20.02 -0.31 -11.92
CA LYS A 61 18.98 -0.70 -12.87
C LYS A 61 17.86 -1.42 -12.16
N GLU A 62 16.71 -0.76 -12.05
CA GLU A 62 15.52 -1.34 -11.46
C GLU A 62 14.25 -0.90 -12.19
N THR A 63 13.18 -1.66 -12.01
CA THR A 63 11.88 -1.38 -12.61
C THR A 63 10.79 -1.29 -11.53
N LEU A 64 9.81 -0.44 -11.80
CA LEU A 64 8.59 -0.28 -11.03
C LEU A 64 7.40 -0.62 -11.95
N LEU A 65 6.60 -1.60 -11.55
CA LEU A 65 5.32 -1.87 -12.19
C LEU A 65 4.32 -0.80 -11.74
N VAL A 66 3.92 0.08 -12.66
CA VAL A 66 3.01 1.21 -12.40
C VAL A 66 1.55 0.75 -12.30
N ASP A 67 1.07 -0.02 -13.28
CA ASP A 67 -0.25 -0.67 -13.19
C ASP A 67 -0.14 -1.96 -12.39
N ARG A 68 -0.74 -1.95 -11.20
CA ARG A 68 -0.69 -3.08 -10.24
C ARG A 68 -2.06 -3.72 -10.01
N LYS A 69 -3.04 -3.49 -10.90
CA LYS A 69 -4.40 -4.02 -10.73
C LYS A 69 -4.45 -5.55 -10.57
N ASP A 70 -3.56 -6.26 -11.27
CA ASP A 70 -3.46 -7.73 -11.27
C ASP A 70 -2.28 -8.24 -10.43
N ALA A 71 -1.53 -7.34 -9.79
CA ALA A 71 -0.36 -7.70 -9.01
C ALA A 71 -0.78 -8.29 -7.66
N ALA A 72 -0.04 -9.32 -7.21
CA ALA A 72 -0.23 -9.86 -5.88
C ALA A 72 -0.05 -8.78 -4.80
N TRP A 73 -0.89 -8.87 -3.76
CA TRP A 73 -0.71 -8.08 -2.55
C TRP A 73 0.62 -8.44 -1.88
N PRO A 74 1.37 -7.46 -1.35
CA PRO A 74 2.61 -7.74 -0.62
C PRO A 74 2.35 -8.72 0.54
N LYS A 75 3.19 -9.74 0.65
CA LYS A 75 3.02 -10.81 1.65
C LYS A 75 3.33 -10.33 3.07
N ASP A 76 4.25 -9.38 3.18
CA ASP A 76 4.77 -8.87 4.44
C ASP A 76 5.13 -7.37 4.31
N THR A 77 5.57 -6.79 5.44
CA THR A 77 5.97 -5.39 5.50
C THR A 77 7.23 -5.12 4.68
N ALA A 78 8.16 -6.08 4.57
CA ALA A 78 9.41 -5.87 3.83
C ALA A 78 9.16 -5.73 2.32
N GLU A 79 8.28 -6.56 1.75
CA GLU A 79 7.84 -6.41 0.36
C GLU A 79 7.06 -5.12 0.12
N LEU A 80 6.25 -4.70 1.08
CA LEU A 80 5.52 -3.44 1.00
C LEU A 80 6.46 -2.23 1.08
N ASP A 81 7.47 -2.28 1.95
CA ASP A 81 8.49 -1.25 2.12
C ASP A 81 9.34 -1.12 0.84
N GLU A 82 9.74 -2.24 0.25
CA GLU A 82 10.49 -2.23 -1.02
C GLU A 82 9.67 -1.65 -2.18
N LEU A 83 8.38 -2.00 -2.26
CA LEU A 83 7.47 -1.38 -3.23
C LEU A 83 7.39 0.14 -3.03
N TRP A 84 7.26 0.60 -1.78
CA TRP A 84 7.16 2.02 -1.47
C TRP A 84 8.48 2.76 -1.69
N ARG A 85 9.64 2.14 -1.41
CA ARG A 85 10.96 2.68 -1.75
C ARG A 85 11.05 2.97 -3.25
N LYS A 86 10.64 2.01 -4.09
CA LYS A 86 10.63 2.17 -5.55
C LYS A 86 9.69 3.28 -6.01
N ARG A 87 8.50 3.39 -5.41
CA ARG A 87 7.55 4.47 -5.71
C ARG A 87 8.11 5.86 -5.36
N ILE A 88 8.68 6.01 -4.17
CA ILE A 88 9.31 7.26 -3.74
C ILE A 88 10.45 7.64 -4.68
N LYS A 89 11.28 6.66 -5.06
CA LYS A 89 12.37 6.88 -6.03
C LYS A 89 11.85 7.33 -7.41
N ASP A 90 10.77 6.71 -7.90
CA ASP A 90 10.12 7.11 -9.17
C ASP A 90 9.55 8.54 -9.09
N GLU A 91 8.89 8.90 -7.99
CA GLU A 91 8.35 10.25 -7.76
C GLU A 91 9.47 11.30 -7.72
N VAL A 92 10.55 11.04 -6.97
CA VAL A 92 11.73 11.92 -6.95
C VAL A 92 12.35 12.04 -8.33
N LEU A 93 12.48 10.93 -9.08
CA LEU A 93 13.05 10.95 -10.42
C LEU A 93 12.23 11.85 -11.35
N ARG A 94 10.90 11.69 -11.34
CA ARG A 94 9.97 12.52 -12.13
C ARG A 94 10.11 14.01 -11.79
N LEU A 95 10.25 14.35 -10.51
CA LEU A 95 10.46 15.74 -10.09
C LEU A 95 11.83 16.31 -10.47
N LYS A 96 12.87 15.47 -10.57
CA LYS A 96 14.22 15.90 -10.98
C LYS A 96 14.36 16.15 -12.49
N ILE A 97 13.53 15.49 -13.31
CA ILE A 97 13.59 15.58 -14.79
C ILE A 97 12.53 16.51 -15.40
N ALA A 98 11.58 16.97 -14.59
CA ALA A 98 10.58 17.98 -14.97
C ALA A 98 11.21 19.37 -15.00
#